data_AF-A0A3N5ZCH4-F1
#
_entry.id   AF-A0A3N5ZCH4-F1
#
_cell.length_a   1.000
_cell.length_b   1.000
_cell.length_c   1.000
_cell.angle_alpha   90.00
_cell.angle_beta   90.00
_cell.angle_gamma   90.00
#
_symmetry.space_group_name_H-M   'P 1'
#
loop_
_entity.id
_entity.type
_entity.pdbx_description
1 polymer ?
#
loop_
_entity_poly.entity_id
_entity_poly.type
_entity_poly.pdbx_seq_one_letter_code
_entity_poly.pdbx_strand_id
1 'polypeptide(L)'
;MMMTDVIRLGAQDVEAAVLGGAILGGGGGGSMKEGLRLGYEALKAGAPSLVPLASLPDDTLVATASLVGAPAARDAIVEQRDYVRAWELLAAWTDAPIGGVISSENGGTATVNGWLQSAVFGIPVVDAPADGRAHPTADMGVMGLERERGFVSFQAVAGGSKAHGLYMEQQVRGALGLANRLVRTAADAAGGLVAVARNPVAASYLRERAAVGAISQALALGRLVRAAVPHGAGAVIEALAAGLGARIIAEGAVTALDLSTEGGYDVGFARVADVEVSIWNEYLTLERDGCRVATFPDLTVTIALDSGLPVTSAELSIGRRVAVLAAPAERLVLGAGLRIAENFHPLEDAVGREILPYVRYFADVN
;
A
#
# COMPACT_ATOMS: atom_id res chain seq x y z
N MET A 1 6.56 16.31 -8.92
CA MET A 1 7.46 17.39 -8.45
C MET A 1 8.02 16.93 -7.11
N MET A 2 9.34 16.87 -6.95
CA MET A 2 9.94 16.42 -5.69
C MET A 2 9.70 17.45 -4.60
N MET A 3 9.25 17.01 -3.42
CA MET A 3 8.99 17.86 -2.27
C MET A 3 10.30 18.44 -1.71
N THR A 4 10.30 19.74 -1.39
CA THR A 4 11.48 20.44 -0.85
C THR A 4 11.29 20.93 0.58
N ASP A 5 10.04 21.07 1.03
CA ASP A 5 9.69 21.65 2.32
C ASP A 5 9.00 20.65 3.24
N VAL A 6 9.08 20.91 4.55
CA VAL A 6 8.32 20.19 5.56
C VAL A 6 6.84 20.57 5.46
N ILE A 7 5.95 19.59 5.34
CA ILE A 7 4.50 19.79 5.31
C ILE A 7 3.93 19.39 6.67
N ARG A 8 3.22 20.31 7.34
CA ARG A 8 2.32 19.93 8.43
C ARG A 8 1.04 19.38 7.82
N LEU A 9 0.71 18.13 8.13
CA LEU A 9 -0.41 17.43 7.52
C LEU A 9 -1.72 17.88 8.17
N GLY A 10 -2.69 18.29 7.35
CA GLY A 10 -4.03 18.66 7.79
C GLY A 10 -5.12 17.74 7.26
N ALA A 11 -6.38 18.04 7.58
CA ALA A 11 -7.55 17.24 7.17
C ALA A 11 -7.64 17.08 5.64
N GLN A 12 -7.36 18.14 4.88
CA GLN A 12 -7.35 18.09 3.43
C GLN A 12 -6.21 17.24 2.86
N ASP A 13 -5.09 17.11 3.58
CA ASP A 13 -3.99 16.23 3.20
C ASP A 13 -4.33 14.78 3.50
N VAL A 14 -5.02 14.48 4.61
CA VAL A 14 -5.58 13.14 4.88
C VAL A 14 -6.48 12.70 3.73
N GLU A 15 -7.46 13.53 3.36
CA GLU A 15 -8.40 13.22 2.27
C GLU A 15 -7.68 13.01 0.93
N ALA A 16 -6.69 13.85 0.63
CA ALA A 16 -5.91 13.70 -0.60
C ALA A 16 -5.02 12.45 -0.58
N ALA A 17 -4.32 12.19 0.52
CA ALA A 17 -3.45 11.03 0.68
C ALA A 17 -4.24 9.73 0.57
N VAL A 18 -5.39 9.63 1.23
CA VAL A 18 -6.25 8.45 1.19
C VAL A 18 -6.85 8.23 -0.20
N LEU A 19 -7.37 9.28 -0.84
CA LEU A 19 -7.95 9.17 -2.18
C LEU A 19 -6.90 8.82 -3.23
N GLY A 20 -5.78 9.53 -3.24
CA GLY A 20 -4.65 9.24 -4.14
C GLY A 20 -4.03 7.88 -3.88
N GLY A 21 -3.89 7.52 -2.60
CA GLY A 21 -3.44 6.20 -2.15
C GLY A 21 -4.35 5.09 -2.65
N ALA A 22 -5.67 5.24 -2.55
CA ALA A 22 -6.63 4.24 -3.05
C ALA A 22 -6.57 4.07 -4.57
N ILE A 23 -6.27 5.14 -5.32
CA ILE A 23 -6.05 5.06 -6.77
C ILE A 23 -4.75 4.31 -7.07
N LEU A 24 -3.66 4.68 -6.41
CA LEU A 24 -2.34 4.05 -6.57
C LEU A 24 -2.30 2.63 -5.99
N GLY A 25 -3.24 2.25 -5.12
CA GLY A 25 -3.37 0.91 -4.56
C GLY A 25 -3.78 -0.13 -5.59
N GLY A 26 -4.35 0.28 -6.73
CA GLY A 26 -4.62 -0.62 -7.86
C GLY A 26 -5.44 -1.85 -7.48
N GLY A 27 -6.50 -1.65 -6.67
CA GLY A 27 -7.36 -2.72 -6.17
C GLY A 27 -7.12 -3.10 -4.71
N GLY A 28 -5.94 -2.83 -4.15
CA GLY A 28 -5.59 -3.17 -2.78
C GLY A 28 -5.09 -2.00 -1.92
N GLY A 29 -4.22 -2.28 -0.94
CA GLY A 29 -3.67 -1.26 -0.02
C GLY A 29 -4.65 -0.72 1.04
N GLY A 30 -5.74 -1.45 1.29
CA GLY A 30 -6.76 -1.14 2.29
C GLY A 30 -7.81 -0.11 1.84
N SER A 31 -8.89 0.00 2.61
CA SER A 31 -10.04 0.83 2.25
C SER A 31 -9.83 2.33 2.51
N MET A 32 -10.51 3.18 1.73
CA MET A 32 -10.52 4.63 2.01
C MET A 32 -11.19 4.95 3.35
N LYS A 33 -12.25 4.23 3.72
CA LYS A 33 -12.96 4.45 4.98
C LYS A 33 -12.01 4.33 6.18
N GLU A 34 -11.20 3.28 6.17
CA GLU A 34 -10.26 3.00 7.24
C GLU A 34 -9.06 3.97 7.22
N GLY A 35 -8.56 4.32 6.03
CA GLY A 35 -7.53 5.35 5.88
C GLY A 35 -7.98 6.73 6.41
N LEU A 36 -9.20 7.16 6.09
CA LEU A 36 -9.76 8.40 6.63
C LEU A 36 -9.86 8.35 8.16
N ARG A 37 -10.36 7.22 8.71
CA ARG A 37 -10.45 7.01 10.16
C ARG A 37 -9.08 7.18 10.81
N LEU A 38 -8.07 6.45 10.34
CA LEU A 38 -6.72 6.47 10.90
C LEU A 38 -6.04 7.84 10.74
N GLY A 39 -6.18 8.47 9.56
CA GLY A 39 -5.62 9.79 9.31
C GLY A 39 -6.22 10.86 10.22
N TYR A 40 -7.53 10.88 10.42
CA TYR A 40 -8.17 11.80 11.36
C TYR A 40 -7.84 11.49 12.82
N GLU A 41 -7.65 10.22 13.19
CA GLU A 41 -7.14 9.85 14.52
C GLU A 41 -5.73 10.40 14.76
N ALA A 42 -4.84 10.36 13.76
CA ALA A 42 -3.53 10.98 13.85
C ALA A 42 -3.63 12.50 14.09
N LEU A 43 -4.52 13.20 13.37
CA LEU A 43 -4.73 14.64 13.57
C LEU A 43 -5.33 15.00 14.94
N LYS A 44 -6.10 14.08 15.55
CA LYS A 44 -6.61 14.24 16.93
C LYS A 44 -5.52 14.00 17.96
N ALA A 45 -4.60 13.07 17.69
CA ALA A 45 -3.51 12.72 18.59
C ALA A 45 -2.39 13.77 18.60
N GLY A 46 -2.19 14.50 17.50
CA GLY A 46 -1.14 15.49 17.39
C GLY A 46 -1.05 16.13 16.00
N ALA A 47 0.12 16.66 15.67
CA ALA A 47 0.39 17.33 14.40
C ALA A 47 1.42 16.54 13.58
N PRO A 48 1.00 15.48 12.85
CA PRO A 48 1.92 14.73 12.02
C PRO A 48 2.51 15.62 10.92
N SER A 49 3.74 15.31 10.53
CA SER A 49 4.45 16.07 9.48
C SER A 49 5.00 15.12 8.43
N LEU A 50 5.07 15.60 7.20
CA LEU A 50 5.69 14.92 6.07
C LEU A 50 6.96 15.68 5.68
N VAL A 51 8.08 14.98 5.58
CA VAL A 51 9.39 15.56 5.22
C VAL A 51 10.00 14.85 4.01
N PRO A 52 10.76 15.55 3.16
CA PRO A 52 11.47 14.91 2.07
C PRO A 52 12.61 14.07 2.65
N LEU A 53 12.88 12.89 2.10
CA LEU A 53 13.99 12.04 2.57
C LEU A 53 15.35 12.77 2.56
N ALA A 54 15.54 13.71 1.63
CA ALA A 54 16.74 14.53 1.52
C ALA A 54 17.00 15.44 2.74
N SER A 55 16.00 15.70 3.60
CA SER A 55 16.19 16.51 4.81
C SER A 55 16.77 15.71 5.99
N LEU A 56 16.84 14.39 5.90
CA LEU A 56 17.39 13.54 6.96
C LEU A 56 18.89 13.30 6.77
N PRO A 57 19.69 13.31 7.84
CA PRO A 57 21.05 12.76 7.84
C PRO A 57 21.08 11.30 7.40
N ASP A 58 22.15 10.89 6.72
CA ASP A 58 22.31 9.56 6.11
C ASP A 58 22.13 8.40 7.09
N ASP A 59 22.58 8.58 8.31
CA ASP A 59 22.59 7.59 9.39
C ASP A 59 21.31 7.59 10.24
N THR A 60 20.34 8.46 9.94
CA THR A 60 19.06 8.50 10.65
C THR A 60 18.34 7.17 10.45
N LEU A 61 18.01 6.49 11.55
CA LEU A 61 17.20 5.27 11.51
C LEU A 61 15.74 5.62 11.21
N VAL A 62 15.18 4.98 10.20
CA VAL A 62 13.79 5.13 9.76
C VAL A 62 13.15 3.75 9.75
N ALA A 63 12.00 3.60 10.40
CA ALA A 63 11.27 2.34 10.47
C ALA A 63 10.03 2.35 9.58
N THR A 64 9.62 1.16 9.14
CA THR A 64 8.40 0.99 8.35
C THR A 64 7.21 0.70 9.26
N ALA A 65 6.12 1.45 9.10
CA ALA A 65 4.83 1.18 9.72
C ALA A 65 3.88 0.55 8.69
N SER A 66 3.16 -0.48 9.11
CA SER A 66 2.24 -1.21 8.24
C SER A 66 1.12 -1.89 9.04
N LEU A 67 0.11 -2.37 8.31
CA LEU A 67 -0.87 -3.35 8.78
C LEU A 67 -0.58 -4.67 8.08
N VAL A 68 -0.70 -5.79 8.80
CA VAL A 68 -0.55 -7.13 8.22
C VAL A 68 -1.73 -7.99 8.63
N GLY A 69 -2.30 -8.72 7.67
CA GLY A 69 -3.39 -9.66 7.88
C GLY A 69 -4.39 -9.71 6.73
N ALA A 70 -5.57 -10.23 7.01
CA ALA A 70 -6.73 -10.30 6.12
C ALA A 70 -7.84 -9.38 6.67
N PRO A 71 -7.97 -8.13 6.15
CA PRO A 71 -8.97 -7.17 6.63
C PRO A 71 -10.43 -7.66 6.52
N ALA A 72 -10.70 -8.63 5.64
CA ALA A 72 -12.02 -9.25 5.48
C ALA A 72 -12.39 -10.21 6.64
N ALA A 73 -11.44 -10.59 7.50
CA ALA A 73 -11.71 -11.47 8.63
C ALA A 73 -12.66 -10.79 9.64
N ARG A 74 -13.62 -11.56 10.17
CA ARG A 74 -14.69 -11.06 11.05
C ARG A 74 -14.18 -10.35 12.30
N ASP A 75 -13.07 -10.82 12.86
CA ASP A 75 -12.49 -10.32 14.10
C ASP A 75 -11.23 -9.46 13.86
N ALA A 76 -11.02 -8.99 12.62
CA ALA A 76 -9.93 -8.10 12.24
C ALA A 76 -10.08 -6.72 12.90
N ILE A 77 -9.54 -6.59 14.11
CA ILE A 77 -9.65 -5.37 14.93
C ILE A 77 -8.25 -4.89 15.29
N VAL A 78 -7.94 -3.66 14.84
CA VAL A 78 -6.76 -2.90 15.23
C VAL A 78 -7.18 -1.50 15.65
N GLU A 79 -6.80 -1.11 16.86
CA GLU A 79 -7.10 0.18 17.46
C GLU A 79 -5.88 1.10 17.44
N GLN A 80 -6.09 2.40 17.65
CA GLN A 80 -5.03 3.41 17.76
C GLN A 80 -3.89 2.98 18.70
N ARG A 81 -4.22 2.36 19.84
CA ARG A 81 -3.23 1.91 20.83
C ARG A 81 -2.26 0.86 20.27
N ASP A 82 -2.69 0.07 19.30
CA ASP A 82 -1.91 -1.06 18.79
C ASP A 82 -0.78 -0.55 17.87
N TYR A 83 -1.06 0.47 17.06
CA TYR A 83 -0.05 1.19 16.27
C TYR A 83 1.04 1.83 17.13
N VAL A 84 0.64 2.46 18.23
CA VAL A 84 1.55 3.06 19.22
C VAL A 84 2.37 1.96 19.90
N ARG A 85 1.71 0.88 20.32
CA ARG A 85 2.36 -0.23 21.03
C ARG A 85 3.37 -0.96 20.17
N ALA A 86 3.06 -1.24 18.91
CA ALA A 86 4.00 -1.86 17.97
C ALA A 86 5.27 -0.99 17.80
N TRP A 87 5.11 0.34 17.76
CA TRP A 87 6.25 1.27 17.69
C TRP A 87 7.08 1.25 18.97
N GLU A 88 6.46 1.32 20.15
CA GLU A 88 7.16 1.25 21.44
C GLU A 88 7.99 -0.03 21.56
N LEU A 89 7.41 -1.16 21.18
CA LEU A 89 8.07 -2.46 21.18
C LEU A 89 9.27 -2.46 20.23
N LEU A 90 9.16 -1.89 19.03
CA LEU A 90 10.30 -1.79 18.11
C LEU A 90 11.39 -0.86 18.66
N ALA A 91 11.01 0.33 19.15
CA ALA A 91 11.94 1.33 19.66
C ALA A 91 12.71 0.84 20.90
N ALA A 92 12.10 -0.03 21.72
CA ALA A 92 12.76 -0.67 22.85
C ALA A 92 13.88 -1.66 22.46
N TRP A 93 13.96 -2.05 21.19
CA TRP A 93 14.98 -2.97 20.66
C TRP A 93 16.12 -2.28 19.91
N THR A 94 16.02 -0.97 19.67
CA THR A 94 17.04 -0.21 18.97
C THR A 94 17.90 0.56 19.96
N ASP A 95 19.23 0.45 19.84
CA ASP A 95 20.18 1.21 20.67
C ASP A 95 20.22 2.70 20.33
N ALA A 96 19.65 3.09 19.18
CA ALA A 96 19.55 4.47 18.72
C ALA A 96 18.07 4.86 18.49
N PRO A 97 17.69 6.13 18.70
CA PRO A 97 16.34 6.61 18.42
C PRO A 97 15.97 6.42 16.94
N ILE A 98 14.75 5.96 16.69
CA ILE A 98 14.18 5.96 15.34
C ILE A 98 13.72 7.38 15.02
N GLY A 99 14.37 8.01 14.05
CA GLY A 99 14.21 9.43 13.70
C GLY A 99 13.17 9.72 12.61
N GLY A 100 12.50 8.70 12.08
CA GLY A 100 11.43 8.87 11.10
C GLY A 100 10.63 7.59 10.86
N VAL A 101 9.48 7.72 10.22
CA VAL A 101 8.60 6.61 9.84
C VAL A 101 8.22 6.68 8.37
N ILE A 102 8.18 5.54 7.70
CA ILE A 102 7.64 5.38 6.33
C ILE A 102 6.47 4.41 6.35
N SER A 103 5.54 4.54 5.39
CA SER A 103 4.57 3.47 5.12
C SER A 103 5.21 2.36 4.28
N SER A 104 4.59 1.17 4.28
CA SER A 104 5.01 0.09 3.37
C SER A 104 4.69 0.40 1.91
N GLU A 105 3.58 1.08 1.64
CA GLU A 105 3.11 1.29 0.28
C GLU A 105 2.14 2.48 0.21
N ASN A 106 1.72 2.84 -1.01
CA ASN A 106 0.51 3.63 -1.21
C ASN A 106 -0.73 2.74 -1.31
N GLY A 107 -1.80 3.17 -0.65
CA GLY A 107 -3.07 2.47 -0.57
C GLY A 107 -4.09 3.30 0.19
N GLY A 108 -5.37 2.96 0.10
CA GLY A 108 -6.44 3.72 0.78
C GLY A 108 -6.19 3.84 2.27
N THR A 109 -5.76 2.75 2.93
CA THR A 109 -5.29 2.77 4.32
C THR A 109 -3.77 2.89 4.39
N ALA A 110 -3.04 2.21 3.50
CA ALA A 110 -1.61 2.05 3.62
C ALA A 110 -0.83 3.38 3.55
N THR A 111 -1.27 4.35 2.74
CA THR A 111 -0.59 5.66 2.60
C THR A 111 -0.50 6.42 3.92
N VAL A 112 -1.48 6.25 4.84
CA VAL A 112 -1.50 6.95 6.13
C VAL A 112 -0.89 6.15 7.28
N ASN A 113 -0.36 4.94 7.01
CA ASN A 113 0.41 4.21 8.02
C ASN A 113 1.63 5.04 8.45
N GLY A 114 1.89 5.09 9.75
CA GLY A 114 2.96 5.92 10.32
C GLY A 114 2.51 7.33 10.72
N TRP A 115 1.38 7.84 10.24
CA TRP A 115 0.94 9.20 10.57
C TRP A 115 0.57 9.32 12.05
N LEU A 116 -0.05 8.30 12.62
CA LEU A 116 -0.37 8.25 14.04
C LEU A 116 0.91 8.20 14.89
N GLN A 117 1.92 7.41 14.50
CA GLN A 117 3.21 7.37 15.18
C GLN A 117 3.92 8.73 15.07
N SER A 118 3.85 9.38 13.91
CA SER A 118 4.37 10.74 13.73
C SER A 118 3.72 11.72 14.71
N ALA A 119 2.38 11.67 14.83
CA ALA A 119 1.63 12.54 15.73
C ALA A 119 1.95 12.29 17.22
N VAL A 120 2.09 11.01 17.63
CA VAL A 120 2.28 10.61 19.03
C VAL A 120 3.73 10.79 19.49
N PHE A 121 4.70 10.42 18.66
CA PHE A 121 6.13 10.41 19.04
C PHE A 121 6.91 11.64 18.56
N GLY A 122 6.28 12.54 17.78
CA GLY A 122 6.92 13.76 17.30
C GLY A 122 8.01 13.51 16.24
N ILE A 123 8.01 12.33 15.61
CA ILE A 123 8.88 11.98 14.48
C ILE A 123 8.21 12.35 13.15
N PRO A 124 8.95 12.66 12.09
CA PRO A 124 8.36 12.92 10.78
C PRO A 124 7.94 11.63 10.08
N VAL A 125 6.85 11.69 9.31
CA VAL A 125 6.61 10.80 8.18
C VAL A 125 7.59 11.21 7.08
N VAL A 126 8.31 10.24 6.51
CA VAL A 126 9.26 10.49 5.43
C VAL A 126 8.60 10.13 4.11
N ASP A 127 8.69 11.02 3.11
CA ASP A 127 8.15 10.78 1.75
C ASP A 127 9.03 9.81 0.96
N ALA A 128 9.11 8.58 1.45
CA ALA A 128 9.86 7.47 0.89
C ALA A 128 9.25 6.13 1.36
N PRO A 129 7.97 5.85 1.08
CA PRO A 129 7.38 4.56 1.38
C PRO A 129 8.17 3.44 0.69
N ALA A 130 8.02 2.20 1.16
CA ALA A 130 8.74 1.09 0.52
C ALA A 130 8.36 0.95 -0.97
N ASP A 131 7.08 1.13 -1.31
CA ASP A 131 6.61 1.22 -2.70
C ASP A 131 5.57 2.34 -2.91
N GLY A 132 5.47 2.86 -4.14
CA GLY A 132 4.49 3.91 -4.48
C GLY A 132 3.15 3.41 -4.99
N ARG A 133 2.93 2.10 -4.99
CA ARG A 133 1.64 1.43 -5.20
C ARG A 133 1.52 0.26 -4.24
N ALA A 134 0.31 -0.28 -4.06
CA ALA A 134 0.13 -1.48 -3.26
C ALA A 134 0.70 -2.72 -3.95
N HIS A 135 1.12 -3.69 -3.13
CA HIS A 135 1.73 -4.94 -3.55
C HIS A 135 1.19 -6.15 -2.75
N PRO A 136 1.11 -7.34 -3.35
CA PRO A 136 0.53 -8.49 -2.64
C PRO A 136 1.39 -9.04 -1.51
N THR A 137 2.72 -9.09 -1.68
CA THR A 137 3.59 -9.82 -0.75
C THR A 137 4.39 -8.91 0.17
N ALA A 138 4.64 -9.38 1.39
CA ALA A 138 5.50 -8.67 2.33
C ALA A 138 6.95 -8.51 1.80
N ASP A 139 7.40 -9.44 0.96
CA ASP A 139 8.74 -9.44 0.38
C ASP A 139 8.93 -8.34 -0.68
N MET A 140 7.85 -7.83 -1.27
CA MET A 140 7.90 -6.59 -2.08
C MET A 140 8.10 -5.36 -1.17
N GLY A 141 7.39 -5.31 -0.05
CA GLY A 141 7.40 -4.17 0.90
C GLY A 141 8.58 -4.09 1.88
N VAL A 142 9.71 -4.73 1.55
CA VAL A 142 10.95 -4.71 2.35
C VAL A 142 12.13 -4.13 1.58
N MET A 143 11.91 -3.57 0.38
CA MET A 143 12.91 -2.77 -0.34
C MET A 143 14.23 -3.50 -0.61
N GLY A 144 14.22 -4.81 -0.85
CA GLY A 144 15.41 -5.59 -1.15
C GLY A 144 16.27 -6.01 0.06
N LEU A 145 15.77 -5.83 1.29
CA LEU A 145 16.50 -6.21 2.52
C LEU A 145 16.86 -7.70 2.58
N GLU A 146 16.12 -8.56 1.88
CA GLU A 146 16.43 -9.98 1.70
C GLU A 146 17.75 -10.24 0.95
N ARG A 147 18.22 -9.26 0.17
CA ARG A 147 19.48 -9.32 -0.58
C ARG A 147 20.66 -8.75 0.19
N GLU A 148 20.41 -8.05 1.30
CA GLU A 148 21.44 -7.46 2.14
C GLU A 148 22.11 -8.54 3.00
N ARG A 149 23.40 -8.77 2.74
CA ARG A 149 24.16 -9.84 3.42
C ARG A 149 24.22 -9.56 4.92
N GLY A 150 23.78 -10.56 5.70
CA GLY A 150 23.82 -10.48 7.15
C GLY A 150 22.72 -9.60 7.75
N PHE A 151 21.75 -9.13 6.95
CA PHE A 151 20.60 -8.42 7.48
C PHE A 151 19.81 -9.29 8.47
N VAL A 152 19.49 -8.70 9.62
CA VAL A 152 18.65 -9.30 10.65
C VAL A 152 17.39 -8.45 10.74
N SER A 153 16.24 -9.06 10.46
CA SER A 153 14.94 -8.40 10.56
C SER A 153 14.56 -8.21 12.03
N PHE A 154 13.97 -7.05 12.33
CA PHE A 154 13.37 -6.71 13.61
C PHE A 154 11.95 -6.26 13.35
N GLN A 155 10.97 -6.98 13.87
CA GLN A 155 9.56 -6.65 13.67
C GLN A 155 8.83 -6.72 14.99
N ALA A 156 8.00 -5.74 15.26
CA ALA A 156 7.13 -5.69 16.43
C ALA A 156 5.68 -5.59 15.98
N VAL A 157 4.82 -6.30 16.71
CA VAL A 157 3.42 -6.51 16.39
C VAL A 157 2.58 -6.23 17.62
N ALA A 158 1.45 -5.55 17.42
CA ALA A 158 0.37 -5.47 18.40
C ALA A 158 -0.98 -5.43 17.68
N GLY A 159 -2.00 -6.06 18.25
CA GLY A 159 -3.35 -6.03 17.70
C GLY A 159 -4.26 -7.09 18.30
N GLY A 160 -5.48 -7.17 17.78
CA GLY A 160 -6.51 -8.09 18.24
C GLY A 160 -7.40 -7.53 19.34
N SER A 161 -8.65 -7.97 19.34
CA SER A 161 -9.67 -7.47 20.28
C SER A 161 -9.43 -7.99 21.70
N LYS A 162 -9.18 -7.07 22.64
CA LYS A 162 -9.17 -7.38 24.08
C LYS A 162 -10.51 -7.91 24.56
N ALA A 163 -11.61 -7.40 24.01
CA ALA A 163 -12.96 -7.82 24.37
C ALA A 163 -13.25 -9.27 23.94
N HIS A 164 -12.63 -9.73 22.86
CA HIS A 164 -12.75 -11.12 22.38
C HIS A 164 -11.62 -12.03 22.90
N GLY A 165 -10.72 -11.51 23.75
CA GLY A 165 -9.57 -12.27 24.27
C GLY A 165 -8.51 -12.60 23.22
N LEU A 166 -8.46 -11.86 22.12
CA LEU A 166 -7.56 -12.08 20.98
C LEU A 166 -6.34 -11.15 20.97
N TYR A 167 -6.28 -10.18 21.90
CA TYR A 167 -5.18 -9.23 21.95
C TYR A 167 -3.84 -9.91 22.17
N MET A 168 -2.86 -9.57 21.35
CA MET A 168 -1.50 -10.07 21.48
C MET A 168 -0.44 -9.04 21.10
N GLU A 169 0.77 -9.28 21.61
CA GLU A 169 1.98 -8.55 21.27
C GLU A 169 3.07 -9.55 20.91
N GLN A 170 3.88 -9.25 19.91
CA GLN A 170 5.02 -10.10 19.51
C GLN A 170 6.15 -9.23 19.01
N GLN A 171 7.37 -9.63 19.35
CA GLN A 171 8.59 -9.07 18.76
C GLN A 171 9.39 -10.22 18.16
N VAL A 172 9.88 -10.06 16.94
CA VAL A 172 10.64 -11.08 16.20
C VAL A 172 11.95 -10.51 15.71
N ARG A 173 13.05 -11.21 16.04
CA ARG A 173 14.39 -10.94 15.52
C ARG A 173 14.90 -12.17 14.78
N GLY A 174 15.26 -12.04 13.50
CA GLY A 174 15.79 -13.17 12.74
C GLY A 174 15.85 -12.96 11.24
N ALA A 175 15.97 -14.05 10.48
CA ALA A 175 15.95 -14.00 9.02
C ALA A 175 14.60 -13.45 8.53
N LEU A 176 14.64 -12.57 7.51
CA LEU A 176 13.49 -11.80 7.06
C LEU A 176 12.26 -12.65 6.72
N GLY A 177 12.42 -13.69 5.91
CA GLY A 177 11.30 -14.57 5.54
C GLY A 177 10.72 -15.39 6.70
N LEU A 178 11.49 -15.65 7.76
CA LEU A 178 10.94 -16.27 8.99
C LEU A 178 10.17 -15.24 9.81
N ALA A 179 10.70 -14.01 9.93
CA ALA A 179 10.03 -12.93 10.62
C ALA A 179 8.69 -12.57 9.96
N ASN A 180 8.65 -12.43 8.63
CA ASN A 180 7.43 -12.17 7.86
C ASN A 180 6.37 -13.25 8.10
N ARG A 181 6.76 -14.53 8.10
CA ARG A 181 5.85 -15.65 8.40
C ARG A 181 5.28 -15.58 9.82
N LEU A 182 6.12 -15.33 10.83
CA LEU A 182 5.67 -15.22 12.22
C LEU A 182 4.75 -14.01 12.44
N VAL A 183 4.97 -12.90 11.74
CA VAL A 183 4.06 -11.74 11.78
C VAL A 183 2.70 -12.07 11.17
N ARG A 184 2.66 -12.78 10.03
CA ARG A 184 1.40 -13.22 9.43
C ARG A 184 0.65 -14.21 10.34
N THR A 185 1.35 -15.17 10.96
CA THR A 185 0.73 -16.06 11.96
C THR A 185 0.19 -15.30 13.17
N ALA A 186 0.89 -14.25 13.62
CA ALA A 186 0.39 -13.39 14.68
C ALA A 186 -0.90 -12.64 14.27
N ALA A 187 -0.98 -12.19 13.01
CA ALA A 187 -2.20 -11.58 12.47
C ALA A 187 -3.39 -12.54 12.55
N ASP A 188 -3.21 -13.78 12.09
CA ASP A 188 -4.25 -14.81 12.13
C ASP A 188 -4.69 -15.11 13.57
N ALA A 189 -3.72 -15.26 14.48
CA ALA A 189 -3.98 -15.51 15.91
C ALA A 189 -4.72 -14.34 16.59
N ALA A 190 -4.49 -13.10 16.14
CA ALA A 190 -5.12 -11.90 16.67
C ALA A 190 -6.55 -11.66 16.14
N GLY A 191 -7.10 -12.56 15.32
CA GLY A 191 -8.43 -12.41 14.70
C GLY A 191 -8.39 -11.89 13.26
N GLY A 192 -7.20 -11.73 12.68
CA GLY A 192 -7.00 -11.50 11.26
C GLY A 192 -6.22 -10.24 10.90
N LEU A 193 -5.93 -9.33 11.84
CA LEU A 193 -5.21 -8.08 11.53
C LEU A 193 -4.40 -7.58 12.72
N VAL A 194 -3.19 -7.09 12.46
CA VAL A 194 -2.29 -6.49 13.46
C VAL A 194 -1.55 -5.27 12.91
N ALA A 195 -1.23 -4.32 13.79
CA ALA A 195 -0.29 -3.24 13.51
C ALA A 195 1.15 -3.73 13.63
N VAL A 196 2.00 -3.29 12.70
CA VAL A 196 3.40 -3.74 12.61
C VAL A 196 4.32 -2.54 12.45
N ALA A 197 5.34 -2.46 13.30
CA ALA A 197 6.50 -1.59 13.11
C ALA A 197 7.72 -2.49 12.85
N ARG A 198 8.47 -2.22 11.78
CA ARG A 198 9.53 -3.14 11.33
C ARG A 198 10.74 -2.46 10.72
N ASN A 199 11.83 -3.21 10.77
CA ASN A 199 13.07 -3.07 10.01
C ASN A 199 13.56 -1.61 9.94
N PRO A 200 14.04 -1.03 11.06
CA PRO A 200 14.75 0.24 11.04
C PRO A 200 15.95 0.15 10.10
N VAL A 201 16.04 1.07 9.14
CA VAL A 201 17.13 1.18 8.18
C VAL A 201 17.64 2.62 8.14
N ALA A 202 18.88 2.82 7.71
CA ALA A 202 19.45 4.16 7.56
C ALA A 202 18.76 4.93 6.41
N ALA A 203 18.65 6.25 6.54
CA ALA A 203 18.10 7.10 5.48
C ALA A 203 18.87 6.97 4.15
N SER A 204 20.18 6.71 4.19
CA SER A 204 20.98 6.37 2.99
C SER A 204 20.47 5.15 2.25
N TYR A 205 20.07 4.10 2.96
CA TYR A 205 19.47 2.90 2.35
C TYR A 205 18.17 3.25 1.62
N LEU A 206 17.31 4.06 2.25
CA LEU A 206 16.05 4.49 1.64
C LEU A 206 16.26 5.29 0.35
N ARG A 207 17.34 6.09 0.25
CA ARG A 207 17.61 6.88 -0.97
C ARG A 207 17.87 6.00 -2.19
N GLU A 208 18.43 4.82 -1.97
CA GLU A 208 18.74 3.87 -3.02
C GLU A 208 17.58 2.90 -3.31
N ARG A 209 16.74 2.62 -2.30
CA ARG A 209 15.82 1.46 -2.33
C ARG A 209 14.34 1.78 -2.20
N ALA A 210 13.97 2.92 -1.62
CA ALA A 210 12.58 3.27 -1.37
C ALA A 210 11.94 4.01 -2.57
N ALA A 211 10.61 4.13 -2.55
CA ALA A 211 9.84 4.91 -3.50
C ALA A 211 9.80 6.41 -3.13
N VAL A 212 10.96 7.08 -3.19
CA VAL A 212 11.11 8.49 -2.77
C VAL A 212 10.19 9.42 -3.56
N GLY A 213 9.29 10.13 -2.87
CA GLY A 213 8.32 11.04 -3.46
C GLY A 213 6.93 10.43 -3.73
N ALA A 214 6.71 9.17 -3.37
CA ALA A 214 5.45 8.49 -3.69
C ALA A 214 4.26 8.94 -2.84
N ILE A 215 4.44 9.40 -1.59
CA ILE A 215 3.34 10.00 -0.82
C ILE A 215 2.98 11.35 -1.43
N SER A 216 3.97 12.12 -1.89
CA SER A 216 3.70 13.34 -2.67
C SER A 216 2.93 13.05 -3.96
N GLN A 217 3.23 11.95 -4.65
CA GLN A 217 2.44 11.51 -5.82
C GLN A 217 0.98 11.23 -5.43
N ALA A 218 0.75 10.50 -4.34
CA ALA A 218 -0.59 10.24 -3.82
C ALA A 218 -1.33 11.55 -3.48
N LEU A 219 -0.70 12.47 -2.74
CA LEU A 219 -1.28 13.77 -2.40
C LEU A 219 -1.66 14.59 -3.64
N ALA A 220 -0.78 14.65 -4.64
CA ALA A 220 -1.06 15.37 -5.88
C ALA A 220 -2.26 14.77 -6.63
N LEU A 221 -2.29 13.44 -6.75
CA LEU A 221 -3.36 12.71 -7.43
C LEU A 221 -4.70 12.84 -6.71
N GLY A 222 -4.70 12.71 -5.38
CA GLY A 222 -5.91 12.88 -4.58
C GLY A 222 -6.47 14.29 -4.64
N ARG A 223 -5.62 15.33 -4.65
CA ARG A 223 -6.07 16.72 -4.85
C ARG A 223 -6.71 16.91 -6.23
N LEU A 224 -6.09 16.33 -7.26
CA LEU A 224 -6.59 16.37 -8.63
C LEU A 224 -7.95 15.66 -8.77
N VAL A 225 -8.12 14.45 -8.23
CA VAL A 225 -9.40 13.74 -8.29
C VAL A 225 -10.46 14.42 -7.43
N ARG A 226 -10.12 14.88 -6.22
CA ARG A 226 -11.07 15.60 -5.36
C ARG A 226 -11.62 16.85 -6.04
N ALA A 227 -10.81 17.55 -6.84
CA ALA A 227 -11.26 18.69 -7.62
C ALA A 227 -12.19 18.28 -8.78
N ALA A 228 -12.04 17.08 -9.33
CA ALA A 228 -12.84 16.57 -10.44
C ALA A 228 -14.17 15.91 -10.01
N VAL A 229 -14.23 15.33 -8.80
CA VAL A 229 -15.44 14.63 -8.28
C VAL A 229 -16.73 15.46 -8.40
N PRO A 230 -16.78 16.77 -8.05
CA PRO A 230 -17.98 17.59 -8.21
C PRO A 230 -18.48 17.72 -9.66
N HIS A 231 -17.63 17.43 -10.65
CA HIS A 231 -17.93 17.47 -12.07
C HIS A 231 -18.31 16.09 -12.64
N GLY A 232 -18.40 15.06 -11.81
CA GLY A 232 -18.86 13.71 -12.16
C GLY A 232 -17.74 12.74 -12.53
N ALA A 233 -18.10 11.46 -12.67
CA ALA A 233 -17.14 10.37 -12.89
C ALA A 233 -16.33 10.54 -14.19
N GLY A 234 -16.93 11.06 -15.26
CA GLY A 234 -16.21 11.34 -16.52
C GLY A 234 -15.04 12.31 -16.33
N ALA A 235 -15.25 13.40 -15.58
CA ALA A 235 -14.19 14.36 -15.28
C ALA A 235 -13.08 13.73 -14.43
N VAL A 236 -13.41 12.84 -13.50
CA VAL A 236 -12.40 12.08 -12.74
C VAL A 236 -11.59 11.18 -13.65
N ILE A 237 -12.24 10.41 -14.53
CA ILE A 237 -11.59 9.49 -15.47
C ILE A 237 -10.63 10.24 -16.39
N GLU A 238 -11.06 11.39 -16.94
CA GLU A 238 -10.22 12.26 -17.76
C GLU A 238 -9.03 12.82 -16.97
N ALA A 239 -9.26 13.27 -15.73
CA ALA A 239 -8.21 13.78 -14.87
C ALA A 239 -7.17 12.70 -14.56
N LEU A 240 -7.60 11.46 -14.29
CA LEU A 240 -6.71 10.32 -14.08
C LEU A 240 -5.95 9.94 -15.34
N ALA A 241 -6.61 9.92 -16.50
CA ALA A 241 -5.98 9.67 -17.78
C ALA A 241 -4.84 10.67 -18.05
N ALA A 242 -5.07 11.96 -17.78
CA ALA A 242 -4.05 13.00 -17.92
C ALA A 242 -2.96 12.91 -16.83
N GLY A 243 -3.35 12.75 -15.57
CA GLY A 243 -2.44 12.81 -14.42
C GLY A 243 -1.50 11.61 -14.29
N LEU A 244 -1.95 10.43 -14.70
CA LEU A 244 -1.15 9.20 -14.66
C LEU A 244 -0.67 8.76 -16.05
N GLY A 245 -1.08 9.42 -17.13
CA GLY A 245 -0.94 8.88 -18.48
C GLY A 245 -1.71 7.56 -18.64
N ALA A 246 -2.84 7.43 -17.94
CA ALA A 246 -3.65 6.22 -17.96
C ALA A 246 -4.50 6.15 -19.24
N ARG A 247 -4.69 4.93 -19.74
CA ARG A 247 -5.64 4.64 -20.82
C ARG A 247 -6.95 4.15 -20.21
N ILE A 248 -8.07 4.67 -20.72
CA ILE A 248 -9.39 4.12 -20.43
C ILE A 248 -9.51 2.82 -21.23
N ILE A 249 -9.60 1.69 -20.54
CA ILE A 249 -9.62 0.37 -21.18
C ILE A 249 -11.04 -0.05 -21.46
N ALA A 250 -11.92 0.02 -20.46
CA ALA A 250 -13.31 -0.40 -20.56
C ALA A 250 -14.20 0.42 -19.61
N GLU A 251 -15.48 0.53 -19.97
CA GLU A 251 -16.52 1.08 -19.10
C GLU A 251 -17.75 0.17 -19.16
N GLY A 252 -18.27 -0.25 -18.01
CA GLY A 252 -19.41 -1.16 -18.00
C GLY A 252 -19.77 -1.69 -16.63
N ALA A 253 -20.73 -2.61 -16.61
CA ALA A 253 -21.06 -3.36 -15.40
C ALA A 253 -20.04 -4.48 -15.17
N VAL A 254 -19.79 -4.80 -13.90
CA VAL A 254 -19.16 -6.06 -13.51
C VAL A 254 -20.12 -7.20 -13.89
N THR A 255 -19.74 -8.05 -14.84
CA THR A 255 -20.57 -9.13 -15.39
C THR A 255 -20.27 -10.49 -14.75
N ALA A 256 -19.06 -10.67 -14.22
CA ALA A 256 -18.66 -11.83 -13.45
C ALA A 256 -17.69 -11.39 -12.34
N LEU A 257 -17.78 -12.06 -11.20
CA LEU A 257 -16.87 -11.90 -10.08
C LEU A 257 -16.75 -13.26 -9.40
N ASP A 258 -15.53 -13.78 -9.33
CA ASP A 258 -15.17 -14.93 -8.51
C ASP A 258 -14.03 -14.48 -7.62
N LEU A 259 -14.27 -14.42 -6.32
CA LEU A 259 -13.31 -13.94 -5.33
C LEU A 259 -13.43 -14.78 -4.08
N SER A 260 -12.32 -15.35 -3.64
CA SER A 260 -12.24 -16.21 -2.47
C SER A 260 -11.05 -15.82 -1.61
N THR A 261 -11.17 -15.96 -0.29
CA THR A 261 -10.08 -15.65 0.64
C THR A 261 -9.30 -16.93 0.94
N GLU A 262 -8.05 -16.99 0.47
CA GLU A 262 -7.14 -18.12 0.65
C GLU A 262 -5.84 -17.66 1.30
N GLY A 263 -5.39 -18.31 2.37
CA GLY A 263 -4.13 -17.96 3.05
C GLY A 263 -4.08 -16.52 3.60
N GLY A 264 -5.25 -15.90 3.79
CA GLY A 264 -5.37 -14.49 4.21
C GLY A 264 -5.14 -13.49 3.07
N TYR A 265 -5.51 -13.86 1.86
CA TYR A 265 -5.50 -13.04 0.65
C TYR A 265 -6.77 -13.27 -0.16
N ASP A 266 -7.28 -12.24 -0.83
CA ASP A 266 -8.42 -12.37 -1.75
C ASP A 266 -7.89 -12.70 -3.15
N VAL A 267 -8.18 -13.91 -3.64
CA VAL A 267 -7.73 -14.45 -4.93
C VAL A 267 -8.92 -14.65 -5.85
N GLY A 268 -8.79 -14.28 -7.12
CA GLY A 268 -9.79 -14.62 -8.13
C GLY A 268 -9.74 -13.71 -9.36
N PHE A 269 -10.91 -13.39 -9.91
CA PHE A 269 -11.04 -12.50 -11.07
C PHE A 269 -12.36 -11.72 -11.08
N ALA A 270 -12.36 -10.63 -11.83
CA ALA A 270 -13.56 -9.88 -12.19
C ALA A 270 -13.63 -9.64 -13.70
N ARG A 271 -14.83 -9.64 -14.27
CA ARG A 271 -15.07 -9.20 -15.65
C ARG A 271 -15.86 -7.91 -15.66
N VAL A 272 -15.37 -6.92 -16.40
CA VAL A 272 -16.02 -5.63 -16.62
C VAL A 272 -16.17 -5.44 -18.12
N ALA A 273 -17.41 -5.36 -18.61
CA ALA A 273 -17.68 -5.36 -20.05
C ALA A 273 -16.96 -6.53 -20.77
N ASP A 274 -15.98 -6.23 -21.61
CA ASP A 274 -15.21 -7.15 -22.45
C ASP A 274 -13.78 -7.43 -21.92
N VAL A 275 -13.46 -6.97 -20.70
CA VAL A 275 -12.14 -7.21 -20.08
C VAL A 275 -12.23 -8.02 -18.80
N GLU A 276 -11.17 -8.77 -18.53
CA GLU A 276 -11.00 -9.58 -17.33
C GLU A 276 -9.79 -9.09 -16.54
N VAL A 277 -9.95 -9.00 -15.21
CA VAL A 277 -8.90 -8.61 -14.28
C VAL A 277 -8.66 -9.77 -13.31
N SER A 278 -7.42 -10.26 -13.21
CA SER A 278 -7.04 -11.19 -12.13
C SER A 278 -6.72 -10.43 -10.85
N ILE A 279 -7.05 -11.03 -9.72
CA ILE A 279 -7.00 -10.41 -8.40
C ILE A 279 -6.19 -11.30 -7.46
N TRP A 280 -5.23 -10.67 -6.77
CA TRP A 280 -4.64 -11.20 -5.54
C TRP A 280 -4.42 -10.03 -4.58
N ASN A 281 -5.45 -9.68 -3.81
CA ASN A 281 -5.68 -8.38 -3.17
C ASN A 281 -5.68 -7.19 -4.15
N GLU A 282 -4.61 -7.02 -4.93
CA GLU A 282 -4.47 -6.05 -5.99
C GLU A 282 -4.85 -6.64 -7.35
N TYR A 283 -5.09 -5.77 -8.34
CA TYR A 283 -5.26 -6.17 -9.73
C TYR A 283 -3.90 -6.52 -10.35
N LEU A 284 -3.76 -7.78 -10.80
CA LEU A 284 -2.49 -8.32 -11.29
C LEU A 284 -2.37 -8.36 -12.80
N THR A 285 -3.38 -8.86 -13.50
CA THR A 285 -3.42 -8.88 -14.97
C THR A 285 -4.71 -8.26 -15.46
N LEU A 286 -4.64 -7.56 -16.59
CA LEU A 286 -5.79 -7.06 -17.32
C LEU A 286 -5.75 -7.61 -18.75
N GLU A 287 -6.78 -8.33 -19.15
CA GLU A 287 -6.84 -9.04 -20.43
C GLU A 287 -8.12 -8.69 -21.19
N ARG A 288 -8.01 -8.60 -22.51
CA ARG A 288 -9.12 -8.40 -23.46
C ARG A 288 -8.99 -9.44 -24.55
N ASP A 289 -10.02 -10.25 -24.75
CA ASP A 289 -10.04 -11.31 -25.79
C ASP A 289 -8.79 -12.21 -25.77
N GLY A 290 -8.31 -12.58 -24.58
CA GLY A 290 -7.11 -13.41 -24.38
C GLY A 290 -5.78 -12.69 -24.61
N CYS A 291 -5.79 -11.38 -24.90
CA CYS A 291 -4.58 -10.57 -25.06
C CYS A 291 -4.30 -9.73 -23.81
N ARG A 292 -3.04 -9.73 -23.34
CA ARG A 292 -2.59 -8.92 -22.20
C ARG A 292 -2.60 -7.42 -22.55
N VAL A 293 -3.37 -6.65 -21.78
CA VAL A 293 -3.49 -5.19 -21.91
C VAL A 293 -2.56 -4.45 -20.95
N ALA A 294 -2.47 -4.93 -19.71
CA ALA A 294 -1.60 -4.41 -18.66
C ALA A 294 -1.26 -5.53 -17.66
N THR A 295 -0.09 -5.45 -17.03
CA THR A 295 0.37 -6.41 -16.02
C THR A 295 1.01 -5.68 -14.86
N PHE A 296 0.76 -6.13 -13.63
CA PHE A 296 1.49 -5.67 -12.45
C PHE A 296 3.01 -5.72 -12.72
N PRO A 297 3.76 -4.62 -12.49
CA PRO A 297 3.43 -3.48 -11.63
C PRO A 297 2.70 -2.31 -12.31
N ASP A 298 2.28 -2.41 -13.58
CA ASP A 298 1.37 -1.43 -14.20
C ASP A 298 0.12 -1.26 -13.32
N LEU A 299 -0.32 -0.02 -13.17
CA LEU A 299 -1.49 0.28 -12.36
C LEU A 299 -2.75 0.00 -13.15
N THR A 300 -3.52 -1.01 -12.75
CA THR A 300 -4.93 -1.13 -13.11
C THR A 300 -5.76 -0.51 -11.99
N VAL A 301 -6.72 0.36 -12.32
CA VAL A 301 -7.61 0.97 -11.32
C VAL A 301 -9.06 0.96 -11.83
N THR A 302 -9.99 0.71 -10.91
CA THR A 302 -11.43 0.76 -11.18
C THR A 302 -12.05 1.99 -10.53
N ILE A 303 -12.82 2.76 -11.28
CA ILE A 303 -13.53 3.96 -10.83
C ILE A 303 -15.03 3.75 -10.95
N ALA A 304 -15.79 3.96 -9.88
CA ALA A 304 -17.24 3.85 -9.92
C ALA A 304 -17.87 4.95 -10.78
N LEU A 305 -18.74 4.56 -11.72
CA LEU A 305 -19.35 5.50 -12.67
C LEU A 305 -20.43 6.40 -12.05
N ASP A 306 -20.91 6.07 -10.86
CA ASP A 306 -21.92 6.85 -10.12
C ASP A 306 -21.31 7.99 -9.27
N SER A 307 -20.12 7.77 -8.75
CA SER A 307 -19.49 8.63 -7.72
C SER A 307 -18.14 9.19 -8.15
N GLY A 308 -17.48 8.58 -9.15
CA GLY A 308 -16.12 8.95 -9.55
C GLY A 308 -15.06 8.53 -8.53
N LEU A 309 -15.39 7.66 -7.57
CA LEU A 309 -14.46 7.20 -6.55
C LEU A 309 -13.78 5.87 -6.95
N PRO A 310 -12.53 5.63 -6.52
CA PRO A 310 -11.88 4.35 -6.72
C PRO A 310 -12.64 3.24 -5.99
N VAL A 311 -12.68 2.07 -6.62
CA VAL A 311 -13.28 0.84 -6.09
C VAL A 311 -12.15 -0.17 -5.91
N THR A 312 -12.00 -0.72 -4.72
CA THR A 312 -11.02 -1.80 -4.49
C THR A 312 -11.53 -3.14 -5.04
N SER A 313 -10.66 -4.13 -5.15
CA SER A 313 -11.04 -5.49 -5.56
C SER A 313 -12.11 -6.08 -4.64
N ALA A 314 -11.97 -5.88 -3.32
CA ALA A 314 -12.92 -6.30 -2.30
C ALA A 314 -14.26 -5.54 -2.33
N GLU A 315 -14.32 -4.36 -2.95
CA GLU A 315 -15.53 -3.55 -3.10
C GLU A 315 -16.26 -3.78 -4.44
N LEU A 316 -15.70 -4.61 -5.32
CA LEU A 316 -16.38 -5.01 -6.55
C LEU A 316 -17.58 -5.90 -6.25
N SER A 317 -18.65 -5.71 -7.02
CA SER A 317 -19.85 -6.53 -6.94
C SER A 317 -20.51 -6.63 -8.32
N ILE A 318 -21.09 -7.79 -8.63
CA ILE A 318 -21.83 -8.00 -9.89
C ILE A 318 -22.88 -6.90 -10.07
N GLY A 319 -22.95 -6.33 -11.28
CA GLY A 319 -23.84 -5.24 -11.64
C GLY A 319 -23.33 -3.84 -11.32
N ARG A 320 -22.29 -3.68 -10.49
CA ARG A 320 -21.67 -2.38 -10.23
C ARG A 320 -21.06 -1.84 -11.52
N ARG A 321 -21.33 -0.57 -11.84
CA ARG A 321 -20.82 0.08 -13.04
C ARG A 321 -19.51 0.80 -12.74
N VAL A 322 -18.44 0.41 -13.44
CA VAL A 322 -17.09 0.96 -13.25
C VAL A 322 -16.42 1.26 -14.59
N ALA A 323 -15.49 2.21 -14.58
CA ALA A 323 -14.45 2.36 -15.59
C ALA A 323 -13.19 1.62 -15.14
N VAL A 324 -12.52 0.95 -16.06
CA VAL A 324 -11.22 0.31 -15.86
C VAL A 324 -10.17 1.12 -16.59
N LEU A 325 -9.19 1.64 -15.86
CA LEU A 325 -8.06 2.38 -16.42
C LEU A 325 -6.76 1.60 -16.19
N ALA A 326 -5.81 1.75 -17.11
CA ALA A 326 -4.47 1.20 -16.97
C ALA A 326 -3.40 2.28 -17.19
N ALA A 327 -2.49 2.45 -16.24
CA ALA A 327 -1.34 3.34 -16.34
C ALA A 327 -0.03 2.52 -16.30
N PRO A 328 0.96 2.87 -17.12
CA PRO A 328 2.19 2.10 -17.19
C PRO A 328 3.07 2.35 -15.95
N ALA A 329 3.81 1.33 -15.52
CA ALA A 329 4.63 1.36 -14.31
C ALA A 329 5.65 2.52 -14.26
N GLU A 330 6.13 3.01 -15.42
CA GLU A 330 7.08 4.13 -15.53
C GLU A 330 6.46 5.47 -15.09
N ARG A 331 5.13 5.54 -14.95
CA ARG A 331 4.41 6.70 -14.41
C ARG A 331 4.25 6.64 -12.89
N LEU A 332 4.69 5.55 -12.26
CA LEU A 332 4.61 5.32 -10.82
C LEU A 332 6.00 5.48 -10.19
N VAL A 333 6.03 5.94 -8.94
CA VAL A 333 7.27 5.96 -8.15
C VAL A 333 7.41 4.60 -7.46
N LEU A 334 8.11 3.64 -8.07
CA LEU A 334 8.26 2.28 -7.53
C LEU A 334 9.57 2.10 -6.75
N GLY A 335 9.51 1.37 -5.64
CA GLY A 335 10.67 1.01 -4.84
C GLY A 335 11.43 -0.18 -5.42
N ALA A 336 12.51 -0.57 -4.75
CA ALA A 336 13.38 -1.65 -5.20
C ALA A 336 12.73 -3.03 -5.12
N GLY A 337 11.76 -3.24 -4.21
CA GLY A 337 11.07 -4.51 -4.05
C GLY A 337 10.29 -4.96 -5.29
N LEU A 338 9.72 -3.99 -6.03
CA LEU A 338 9.05 -4.23 -7.31
C LEU A 338 10.01 -4.29 -8.51
N ARG A 339 11.32 -4.19 -8.27
CA ARG A 339 12.38 -4.33 -9.28
C ARG A 339 13.18 -5.63 -9.13
N ILE A 340 12.67 -6.57 -8.34
CA ILE A 340 13.26 -7.88 -8.07
C ILE A 340 12.39 -8.93 -8.73
N ALA A 341 12.88 -9.58 -9.78
CA ALA A 341 12.11 -10.52 -10.59
C ALA A 341 11.56 -11.70 -9.76
N GLU A 342 12.33 -12.21 -8.80
CA GLU A 342 11.94 -13.35 -7.98
C GLU A 342 10.71 -13.05 -7.11
N ASN A 343 10.45 -11.78 -6.80
CA ASN A 343 9.27 -11.38 -6.04
C ASN A 343 7.97 -11.60 -6.83
N PHE A 344 8.03 -11.78 -8.16
CA PHE A 344 6.85 -11.97 -9.00
C PHE A 344 6.42 -13.43 -9.14
N HIS A 345 7.28 -14.42 -8.86
CA HIS A 345 6.89 -15.84 -8.96
C HIS A 345 5.66 -16.20 -8.11
N PRO A 346 5.55 -15.76 -6.83
CA PRO A 346 4.37 -16.04 -6.03
C PRO A 346 3.08 -15.47 -6.61
N LEU A 347 3.16 -14.39 -7.40
CA LEU A 347 2.00 -13.78 -8.04
C LEU A 347 1.52 -14.69 -9.19
N GLU A 348 2.45 -15.22 -9.99
CA GLU A 348 2.13 -16.15 -11.08
C GLU A 348 1.49 -17.42 -10.54
N ASP A 349 2.04 -17.97 -9.46
CA ASP A 349 1.48 -19.12 -8.76
C ASP A 349 0.06 -18.85 -8.22
N ALA A 350 -0.17 -17.65 -7.67
CA ALA A 350 -1.45 -17.28 -7.07
C ALA A 350 -2.58 -17.12 -8.11
N VAL A 351 -2.30 -16.55 -9.28
CA VAL A 351 -3.34 -16.32 -10.32
C VAL A 351 -3.29 -17.33 -11.47
N GLY A 352 -2.29 -18.20 -11.52
CA GLY A 352 -2.09 -19.16 -12.61
C GLY A 352 -1.85 -18.51 -13.97
N ARG A 353 -1.22 -17.33 -14.01
CA ARG A 353 -0.93 -16.58 -15.24
C ARG A 353 0.50 -16.09 -15.25
N GLU A 354 1.11 -16.09 -16.43
CA GLU A 354 2.43 -15.46 -16.64
C GLU A 354 2.34 -13.94 -16.41
N ILE A 355 3.25 -13.42 -15.60
CA ILE A 355 3.39 -12.00 -15.27
C ILE A 355 4.77 -11.53 -15.69
N LEU A 356 5.84 -12.23 -15.28
CA LEU A 356 7.22 -11.82 -15.53
C LEU A 356 7.55 -11.54 -17.00
N PRO A 357 7.13 -12.38 -17.98
CA PRO A 357 7.38 -12.11 -19.40
C PRO A 357 6.76 -10.80 -19.91
N TYR A 358 5.76 -10.26 -19.18
CA TYR A 358 5.04 -9.05 -19.54
C TYR A 358 5.52 -7.81 -18.77
N VAL A 359 6.42 -7.96 -17.79
CA VAL A 359 6.97 -6.83 -17.03
C VAL A 359 8.05 -6.13 -17.86
N ARG A 360 7.63 -5.11 -18.61
CA ARG A 360 8.49 -4.37 -19.55
C ARG A 360 9.68 -3.69 -18.91
N TYR A 361 9.54 -3.25 -17.65
CA TYR A 361 10.61 -2.59 -16.91
C TYR A 361 11.87 -3.46 -16.69
N PHE A 362 11.75 -4.80 -16.67
CA PHE A 362 12.90 -5.69 -16.56
C PHE A 362 13.68 -5.85 -17.87
N ALA A 363 13.05 -5.60 -19.01
CA ALA A 363 13.69 -5.72 -20.32
C ALA A 363 14.74 -4.62 -20.58
N ASP A 364 14.67 -3.50 -19.86
CA ASP A 364 15.62 -2.39 -19.96
C ASP A 364 16.82 -2.53 -18.99
N VAL A 365 16.92 -3.64 -18.24
CA VAL A 365 17.96 -3.88 -17.21
C VAL A 365 18.85 -5.10 -17.53
N ASN A 366 18.63 -5.80 -18.65
CA ASN A 366 19.43 -6.94 -19.10
C ASN A 366 20.21 -6.68 -20.38
#